data_AF-A0A953XGA6-F1
#
_entry.id   AF-A0A953XGA6-F1
#
_cell.length_a   1.000
_cell.length_b   1.000
_cell.length_c   1.000
_cell.angle_alpha   90.00
_cell.angle_beta   90.00
_cell.angle_gamma   90.00
#
_symmetry.space_group_name_H-M   'P 1'
#
loop_
_entity.id
_entity.type
_entity.pdbx_description
1 polymer ?
#
loop_
_entity_poly.entity_id
_entity_poly.type
_entity_poly.pdbx_seq_one_letter_code
_entity_poly.pdbx_strand_id
1 'polypeptide(L)'
;MTDLNSFGDGSTDYEKYIHTQDIYKLQKTADEWVNEEELLFQSVHQGMEIWLKVVIQHLTQVCAWMNESNYSEATRFLNRSADVLQWLGEGLKFPESIAPWDYHKIRMGLGKGSGQQSPTYQKLHEVAPDVLDAFEATLKREGKTLDDIQQDPHAHDQLYALTKSMLRFDQHLMHWKYRHFQLVKRIIGDAVMSLKGVPASALEKTTHEPAFPDLWAVINRTTNTYNAKHRPEGGGAYQ
;
A
#
# COMPACT_ATOMS: atom_id res chain seq x y z
N MET A 1 -25.04 13.79 25.20
CA MET A 1 -24.23 13.21 24.10
C MET A 1 -24.43 11.71 24.14
N THR A 2 -24.55 11.05 22.99
CA THR A 2 -24.53 9.59 22.92
C THR A 2 -23.13 9.11 23.27
N ASP A 3 -22.99 8.14 24.16
CA ASP A 3 -21.72 7.46 24.40
C ASP A 3 -21.38 6.61 23.17
N LEU A 4 -20.32 7.00 22.44
CA LEU A 4 -19.90 6.32 21.21
C LEU A 4 -18.93 5.17 21.48
N ASN A 5 -18.56 4.95 22.73
CA ASN A 5 -17.63 3.89 23.13
C ASN A 5 -18.38 2.68 23.71
N SER A 6 -19.73 2.74 23.73
CA SER A 6 -20.60 1.69 24.26
C SER A 6 -21.80 1.46 23.34
N PHE A 7 -21.68 0.49 22.43
CA PHE A 7 -22.80 -0.02 21.63
C PHE A 7 -22.99 -1.53 21.87
N GLY A 8 -24.24 -1.97 21.95
CA GLY A 8 -24.55 -3.37 22.28
C GLY A 8 -24.17 -3.73 23.73
N ASP A 9 -24.40 -4.97 24.11
CA ASP A 9 -24.07 -5.49 25.45
C ASP A 9 -22.97 -6.57 25.41
N GLY A 10 -22.40 -6.84 24.22
CA GLY A 10 -21.36 -7.85 24.03
C GLY A 10 -21.87 -9.29 24.15
N SER A 11 -23.18 -9.51 24.22
CA SER A 11 -23.74 -10.85 24.47
C SER A 11 -23.84 -11.70 23.21
N THR A 12 -23.95 -11.07 22.03
CA THR A 12 -24.14 -11.80 20.77
C THR A 12 -22.85 -12.45 20.28
N ASP A 13 -22.99 -13.54 19.53
CA ASP A 13 -21.83 -14.23 18.93
C ASP A 13 -21.09 -13.34 17.93
N TYR A 14 -21.80 -12.44 17.24
CA TYR A 14 -21.19 -11.44 16.37
C TYR A 14 -20.25 -10.52 17.15
N GLU A 15 -20.74 -9.91 18.24
CA GLU A 15 -19.96 -8.99 19.06
C GLU A 15 -18.74 -9.65 19.68
N LYS A 16 -18.88 -10.91 20.13
CA LYS A 16 -17.77 -11.72 20.64
C LYS A 16 -16.75 -12.04 19.55
N TYR A 17 -17.19 -12.44 18.36
CA TYR A 17 -16.30 -12.86 17.27
C TYR A 17 -15.45 -11.71 16.73
N ILE A 18 -16.04 -10.54 16.50
CA ILE A 18 -15.30 -9.38 15.99
C ILE A 18 -14.76 -8.47 17.08
N HIS A 19 -14.97 -8.80 18.36
CA HIS A 19 -14.53 -8.03 19.50
C HIS A 19 -15.02 -6.57 19.49
N THR A 20 -16.31 -6.35 19.19
CA THR A 20 -16.87 -4.99 19.06
C THR A 20 -16.62 -4.12 20.29
N GLN A 21 -16.80 -4.70 21.48
CA GLN A 21 -16.64 -4.00 22.76
C GLN A 21 -15.20 -3.51 22.99
N ASP A 22 -14.20 -4.20 22.43
CA ASP A 22 -12.82 -3.74 22.49
C ASP A 22 -12.58 -2.66 21.44
N ILE A 23 -13.09 -2.85 20.21
CA ILE A 23 -12.94 -1.89 19.11
C ILE A 23 -13.49 -0.51 19.48
N TYR A 24 -14.66 -0.44 20.11
CA TYR A 24 -15.28 0.84 20.51
C TYR A 24 -14.51 1.60 21.60
N LYS A 25 -13.65 0.92 22.35
CA LYS A 25 -12.85 1.53 23.43
C LYS A 25 -11.50 2.04 22.96
N LEU A 26 -11.10 1.77 21.72
CA LEU A 26 -9.80 2.16 21.19
C LEU A 26 -9.75 3.63 20.73
N GLN A 27 -10.88 4.32 20.65
CA GLN A 27 -10.94 5.74 20.29
C GLN A 27 -11.20 6.58 21.55
N LYS A 28 -10.60 7.78 21.61
CA LYS A 28 -10.91 8.78 22.65
C LYS A 28 -12.42 9.05 22.77
N THR A 29 -12.90 9.37 23.95
CA THR A 29 -14.28 9.81 24.17
C THR A 29 -14.49 11.27 23.74
N ALA A 30 -15.76 11.68 23.57
CA ALA A 30 -16.10 13.01 23.07
C ALA A 30 -15.57 14.17 23.94
N ASP A 31 -15.43 13.96 25.24
CA ASP A 31 -14.87 14.92 26.20
C ASP A 31 -13.33 15.00 26.17
N GLU A 32 -12.66 13.99 25.62
CA GLU A 32 -11.20 13.94 25.45
C GLU A 32 -10.73 14.52 24.11
N TRP A 33 -11.64 14.71 23.15
CA TRP A 33 -11.29 15.23 21.84
C TRP A 33 -10.87 16.69 21.88
N VAL A 34 -9.86 17.03 21.07
CA VAL A 34 -9.50 18.43 20.84
C VAL A 34 -10.50 19.15 19.92
N ASN A 35 -11.21 18.41 19.08
CA ASN A 35 -12.35 18.83 18.26
C ASN A 35 -13.10 17.60 17.69
N GLU A 36 -14.25 17.84 17.07
CA GLU A 36 -15.15 16.79 16.54
C GLU A 36 -14.52 15.94 15.41
N GLU A 37 -13.45 16.42 14.77
CA GLU A 37 -12.74 15.73 13.69
C GLU A 37 -11.79 14.62 14.19
N GLU A 38 -11.44 14.61 15.49
CA GLU A 38 -10.42 13.71 16.03
C GLU A 38 -10.87 12.23 16.02
N LEU A 39 -12.17 11.94 16.12
CA LEU A 39 -12.69 10.58 15.98
C LEU A 39 -12.51 10.05 14.55
N LEU A 40 -12.81 10.87 13.54
CA LEU A 40 -12.61 10.51 12.13
C LEU A 40 -11.13 10.24 11.86
N PHE A 41 -10.26 11.13 12.36
CA PHE A 41 -8.81 10.97 12.24
C PHE A 41 -8.32 9.66 12.85
N GLN A 42 -8.71 9.33 14.08
CA GLN A 42 -8.32 8.06 14.73
C GLN A 42 -8.84 6.84 13.97
N SER A 43 -10.13 6.86 13.60
CA SER A 43 -10.81 5.73 12.95
C SER A 43 -10.18 5.36 11.61
N VAL A 44 -9.84 6.36 10.79
CA VAL A 44 -9.16 6.14 9.50
C VAL A 44 -7.81 5.47 9.71
N HIS A 45 -6.98 5.98 10.61
CA HIS A 45 -5.63 5.42 10.84
C HIS A 45 -5.68 4.03 11.47
N GLN A 46 -6.57 3.78 12.42
CA GLN A 46 -6.78 2.44 13.00
C GLN A 46 -7.25 1.44 11.93
N GLY A 47 -8.18 1.84 11.06
CA GLY A 47 -8.61 1.03 9.93
C GLY A 47 -7.45 0.70 8.98
N MET A 48 -6.59 1.68 8.68
CA MET A 48 -5.41 1.46 7.84
C MET A 48 -4.43 0.45 8.46
N GLU A 49 -4.15 0.53 9.76
CA GLU A 49 -3.30 -0.44 10.46
C GLU A 49 -3.84 -1.88 10.35
N ILE A 50 -5.16 -2.06 10.49
CA ILE A 50 -5.80 -3.38 10.37
C ILE A 50 -5.69 -3.92 8.94
N TRP A 51 -5.95 -3.09 7.93
CA TRP A 51 -5.86 -3.50 6.53
C TRP A 51 -4.41 -3.75 6.08
N LEU A 52 -3.45 -2.97 6.55
CA LEU A 52 -2.02 -3.23 6.32
C LEU A 52 -1.57 -4.54 6.99
N LYS A 53 -2.09 -4.87 8.17
CA LYS A 53 -1.86 -6.19 8.80
C LYS A 53 -2.31 -7.35 7.90
N VAL A 54 -3.44 -7.20 7.20
CA VAL A 54 -3.90 -8.18 6.21
C VAL A 54 -2.93 -8.27 5.03
N VAL A 55 -2.47 -7.14 4.49
CA VAL A 55 -1.47 -7.12 3.41
C VAL A 55 -0.18 -7.85 3.84
N ILE A 56 0.34 -7.58 5.04
CA ILE A 56 1.55 -8.24 5.56
C ILE A 56 1.37 -9.76 5.65
N GLN A 57 0.24 -10.21 6.19
CA GLN A 57 -0.07 -11.63 6.27
C GLN A 57 -0.12 -12.25 4.87
N HIS A 58 -0.75 -11.56 3.90
CA HIS A 58 -0.80 -12.04 2.54
C HIS A 58 0.58 -12.15 1.90
N LEU A 59 1.43 -11.10 2.02
CA LEU A 59 2.75 -11.10 1.40
C LEU A 59 3.66 -12.18 1.99
N THR A 60 3.58 -12.41 3.30
CA THR A 60 4.32 -13.50 3.96
C THR A 60 3.93 -14.86 3.37
N GLN A 61 2.63 -15.07 3.13
CA GLN A 61 2.14 -16.32 2.56
C GLN A 61 2.41 -16.44 1.05
N VAL A 62 2.43 -15.31 0.32
CA VAL A 62 2.89 -15.21 -1.08
C VAL A 62 4.30 -15.77 -1.25
N CYS A 63 5.23 -15.43 -0.35
CA CYS A 63 6.57 -16.02 -0.37
C CYS A 63 6.53 -17.55 -0.21
N ALA A 64 5.70 -18.06 0.72
CA ALA A 64 5.54 -19.50 0.92
C ALA A 64 4.96 -20.22 -0.31
N TRP A 65 3.91 -19.67 -0.93
CA TRP A 65 3.34 -20.26 -2.16
C TRP A 65 4.28 -20.21 -3.34
N MET A 66 5.05 -19.13 -3.49
CA MET A 66 6.12 -19.09 -4.49
C MET A 66 7.11 -20.22 -4.23
N ASN A 67 7.60 -20.41 -3.01
CA ASN A 67 8.52 -21.51 -2.67
C ASN A 67 7.95 -22.89 -2.98
N GLU A 68 6.64 -23.08 -2.89
CA GLU A 68 5.93 -24.33 -3.21
C GLU A 68 5.50 -24.46 -4.68
N SER A 69 5.89 -23.53 -5.57
CA SER A 69 5.44 -23.46 -6.97
C SER A 69 3.93 -23.28 -7.14
N ASN A 70 3.22 -22.79 -6.11
CA ASN A 70 1.79 -22.49 -6.19
C ASN A 70 1.53 -21.05 -6.67
N TYR A 71 1.84 -20.80 -7.93
CA TYR A 71 1.78 -19.46 -8.52
C TYR A 71 0.37 -18.88 -8.60
N SER A 72 -0.66 -19.74 -8.70
CA SER A 72 -2.06 -19.32 -8.71
C SER A 72 -2.47 -18.68 -7.39
N GLU A 73 -2.14 -19.31 -6.26
CA GLU A 73 -2.45 -18.78 -4.93
C GLU A 73 -1.63 -17.53 -4.60
N ALA A 74 -0.34 -17.51 -4.96
CA ALA A 74 0.48 -16.31 -4.84
C ALA A 74 -0.13 -15.12 -5.62
N THR A 75 -0.53 -15.35 -6.87
CA THR A 75 -1.20 -14.35 -7.72
C THR A 75 -2.51 -13.86 -7.10
N ARG A 76 -3.34 -14.78 -6.58
CA ARG A 76 -4.62 -14.46 -5.94
C ARG A 76 -4.44 -13.53 -4.74
N PHE A 77 -3.44 -13.80 -3.91
CA PHE A 77 -3.15 -13.00 -2.72
C PHE A 77 -2.50 -11.66 -3.04
N LEU A 78 -1.60 -11.60 -4.03
CA LEU A 78 -1.03 -10.34 -4.52
C LEU A 78 -2.12 -9.42 -5.09
N ASN A 79 -3.03 -9.96 -5.89
CA ASN A 79 -4.16 -9.19 -6.43
C ASN A 79 -5.05 -8.65 -5.32
N ARG A 80 -5.40 -9.48 -4.34
CA ARG A 80 -6.19 -9.04 -3.19
C ARG A 80 -5.47 -7.95 -2.38
N SER A 81 -4.17 -8.09 -2.16
CA SER A 81 -3.37 -7.07 -1.47
C SER A 81 -3.31 -5.76 -2.26
N ALA A 82 -3.26 -5.82 -3.59
CA ALA A 82 -3.35 -4.64 -4.44
C ALA A 82 -4.72 -3.95 -4.33
N ASP A 83 -5.82 -4.71 -4.24
CA ASP A 83 -7.16 -4.16 -3.99
C ASP A 83 -7.23 -3.46 -2.62
N VAL A 84 -6.61 -4.05 -1.59
CA VAL A 84 -6.53 -3.43 -0.26
C VAL A 84 -5.73 -2.13 -0.31
N LEU A 85 -4.58 -2.09 -1.00
CA LEU A 85 -3.82 -0.84 -1.18
C LEU A 85 -4.61 0.23 -1.94
N GLN A 86 -5.39 -0.16 -2.95
CA GLN A 86 -6.33 0.75 -3.61
C GLN A 86 -7.35 1.30 -2.62
N TRP A 87 -7.97 0.44 -1.81
CA TRP A 87 -8.94 0.82 -0.79
C TRP A 87 -8.35 1.78 0.25
N LEU A 88 -7.12 1.52 0.72
CA LEU A 88 -6.40 2.44 1.62
C LEU A 88 -6.24 3.83 0.98
N GLY A 89 -5.91 3.89 -0.32
CA GLY A 89 -5.84 5.12 -1.07
C GLY A 89 -7.20 5.82 -1.27
N GLU A 90 -8.30 5.10 -1.32
CA GLU A 90 -9.66 5.66 -1.36
C GLU A 90 -10.13 6.14 0.02
N GLY A 91 -9.72 5.47 1.09
CA GLY A 91 -10.00 5.85 2.47
C GLY A 91 -9.42 7.23 2.84
N LEU A 92 -8.39 7.70 2.14
CA LEU A 92 -7.83 9.04 2.33
C LEU A 92 -8.81 10.17 1.98
N LYS A 93 -9.90 9.89 1.24
CA LYS A 93 -10.94 10.90 0.96
C LYS A 93 -11.65 11.40 2.23
N PHE A 94 -11.65 10.61 3.31
CA PHE A 94 -12.26 11.00 4.59
C PHE A 94 -11.42 12.09 5.28
N PRO A 95 -10.11 11.91 5.56
CA PRO A 95 -9.31 12.99 6.13
C PRO A 95 -9.10 14.18 5.17
N GLU A 96 -9.31 14.02 3.85
CA GLU A 96 -9.32 15.15 2.91
C GLU A 96 -10.42 16.19 3.20
N SER A 97 -11.52 15.81 3.86
CA SER A 97 -12.59 16.75 4.22
C SER A 97 -12.32 17.54 5.50
N ILE A 98 -11.30 17.17 6.28
CA ILE A 98 -10.96 17.88 7.52
C ILE A 98 -10.41 19.25 7.17
N ALA A 99 -10.97 20.30 7.74
CA ALA A 99 -10.46 21.65 7.52
C ALA A 99 -9.02 21.75 8.04
N PRO A 100 -8.07 22.36 7.30
CA PRO A 100 -6.69 22.51 7.75
C PRO A 100 -6.58 23.09 9.17
N TRP A 101 -7.40 24.09 9.51
CA TRP A 101 -7.41 24.70 10.83
C TRP A 101 -7.78 23.73 11.96
N ASP A 102 -8.74 22.84 11.71
CA ASP A 102 -9.16 21.82 12.67
C ASP A 102 -8.13 20.70 12.80
N TYR A 103 -7.50 20.30 11.70
CA TYR A 103 -6.38 19.37 11.76
C TYR A 103 -5.21 19.91 12.58
N HIS A 104 -4.92 21.21 12.53
CA HIS A 104 -3.82 21.79 13.31
C HIS A 104 -4.04 21.65 14.83
N LYS A 105 -5.30 21.66 15.31
CA LYS A 105 -5.62 21.37 16.71
C LYS A 105 -5.26 19.92 17.07
N ILE A 106 -5.66 18.96 16.22
CA ILE A 106 -5.30 17.53 16.35
C ILE A 106 -3.78 17.36 16.33
N ARG A 107 -3.09 17.98 15.37
CA ARG A 107 -1.63 17.90 15.18
C ARG A 107 -0.86 18.31 16.43
N MET A 108 -1.33 19.30 17.19
CA MET A 108 -0.69 19.72 18.44
C MET A 108 -0.80 18.65 19.53
N GLY A 109 -1.88 17.86 19.54
CA GLY A 109 -2.09 16.75 20.47
C GLY A 109 -1.29 15.48 20.13
N LEU A 110 -0.81 15.32 18.90
CA LEU A 110 -0.04 14.13 18.47
C LEU A 110 1.38 14.05 19.07
N GLY A 111 1.88 15.11 19.69
CA GLY A 111 3.23 15.17 20.24
C GLY A 111 4.31 14.91 19.18
N LYS A 112 5.09 13.83 19.34
CA LYS A 112 6.11 13.39 18.37
C LYS A 112 5.63 12.31 17.39
N GLY A 113 4.34 11.98 17.44
CA GLY A 113 3.73 10.94 16.61
C GLY A 113 3.83 11.24 15.12
N SER A 114 4.10 10.23 14.32
CA SER A 114 4.17 10.33 12.86
C SER A 114 3.80 8.99 12.22
N GLY A 115 3.17 9.03 11.03
CA GLY A 115 2.90 7.84 10.23
C GLY A 115 4.16 7.03 9.87
N GLN A 116 5.35 7.63 9.91
CA GLN A 116 6.62 6.90 9.78
C GLN A 116 6.89 5.90 10.93
N GLN A 117 6.13 6.00 12.02
CA GLN A 117 6.19 5.09 13.17
C GLN A 117 5.11 4.00 13.11
N SER A 118 4.28 3.97 12.06
CA SER A 118 3.31 2.91 11.85
C SER A 118 4.02 1.55 11.83
N PRO A 119 3.72 0.64 12.78
CA PRO A 119 4.38 -0.65 12.83
C PRO A 119 4.09 -1.50 11.60
N THR A 120 2.85 -1.46 11.10
CA THR A 120 2.48 -2.22 9.90
C THR A 120 3.10 -1.61 8.64
N TYR A 121 3.19 -0.29 8.52
CA TYR A 121 3.92 0.34 7.41
C TYR A 121 5.41 -0.02 7.43
N GLN A 122 6.06 0.00 8.61
CA GLN A 122 7.45 -0.45 8.72
C GLN A 122 7.60 -1.93 8.33
N LYS A 123 6.70 -2.79 8.82
CA LYS A 123 6.72 -4.21 8.48
C LYS A 123 6.50 -4.47 6.99
N LEU A 124 5.69 -3.65 6.32
CA LEU A 124 5.50 -3.72 4.87
C LEU A 124 6.83 -3.50 4.12
N HIS A 125 7.65 -2.53 4.54
CA HIS A 125 8.99 -2.30 3.97
C HIS A 125 9.97 -3.44 4.22
N GLU A 126 9.80 -4.17 5.32
CA GLU A 126 10.61 -5.35 5.60
C GLU A 126 10.22 -6.55 4.72
N VAL A 127 8.91 -6.77 4.49
CA VAL A 127 8.42 -7.95 3.79
C VAL A 127 8.46 -7.79 2.26
N ALA A 128 8.39 -6.57 1.73
CA ALA A 128 8.43 -6.37 0.28
C ALA A 128 9.71 -6.93 -0.38
N PRO A 129 10.93 -6.71 0.17
CA PRO A 129 12.15 -7.37 -0.31
C PRO A 129 12.05 -8.91 -0.32
N ASP A 130 11.48 -9.53 0.73
CA ASP A 130 11.32 -10.99 0.78
C ASP A 130 10.48 -11.54 -0.38
N VAL A 131 9.47 -10.78 -0.82
CA VAL A 131 8.64 -11.14 -1.99
C VAL A 131 9.45 -11.07 -3.27
N LEU A 132 10.33 -10.08 -3.42
CA LEU A 132 11.23 -9.98 -4.57
C LEU A 132 12.20 -11.15 -4.60
N ASP A 133 12.84 -11.46 -3.47
CA ASP A 133 13.78 -12.58 -3.34
C ASP A 133 13.10 -13.92 -3.68
N ALA A 134 11.88 -14.15 -3.19
CA ALA A 134 11.11 -15.36 -3.49
C ALA A 134 10.72 -15.45 -4.99
N PHE A 135 10.44 -14.32 -5.62
CA PHE A 135 10.15 -14.25 -7.05
C PHE A 135 11.40 -14.53 -7.89
N GLU A 136 12.56 -13.96 -7.54
CA GLU A 136 13.83 -14.25 -8.20
C GLU A 136 14.23 -15.72 -8.07
N ALA A 137 14.05 -16.32 -6.89
CA ALA A 137 14.24 -17.75 -6.68
C ALA A 137 13.30 -18.59 -7.54
N THR A 138 12.05 -18.13 -7.72
CA THR A 138 11.07 -18.75 -8.62
C THR A 138 11.55 -18.73 -10.06
N LEU A 139 11.98 -17.59 -10.59
CA LEU A 139 12.53 -17.47 -11.94
C LEU A 139 13.72 -18.40 -12.16
N LYS A 140 14.64 -18.45 -11.20
CA LYS A 140 15.81 -19.34 -11.25
C LYS A 140 15.42 -20.81 -11.29
N ARG A 141 14.47 -21.24 -10.46
CA ARG A 141 13.99 -22.62 -10.40
C ARG A 141 13.30 -23.04 -11.70
N GLU A 142 12.52 -22.15 -12.30
CA GLU A 142 11.82 -22.40 -13.57
C GLU A 142 12.75 -22.28 -14.79
N GLY A 143 13.99 -21.84 -14.60
CA GLY A 143 14.94 -21.60 -15.69
C GLY A 143 14.45 -20.51 -16.64
N LYS A 144 13.78 -19.48 -16.10
CA LYS A 144 13.19 -18.37 -16.86
C LYS A 144 13.75 -17.04 -16.43
N THR A 145 13.81 -16.10 -17.36
CA THR A 145 14.03 -14.69 -17.09
C THR A 145 12.73 -13.91 -17.21
N LEU A 146 12.70 -12.68 -16.69
CA LEU A 146 11.60 -11.76 -16.94
C LEU A 146 11.41 -11.49 -18.44
N ASP A 147 12.50 -11.41 -19.20
CA ASP A 147 12.45 -11.18 -20.65
C ASP A 147 11.79 -12.36 -21.39
N ASP A 148 12.05 -13.61 -20.98
CA ASP A 148 11.36 -14.79 -21.53
C ASP A 148 9.84 -14.71 -21.29
N ILE A 149 9.45 -14.37 -20.06
CA ILE A 149 8.04 -14.24 -19.66
C ILE A 149 7.33 -13.13 -20.45
N GLN A 150 8.00 -12.00 -20.71
CA GLN A 150 7.40 -10.90 -21.49
C GLN A 150 7.34 -11.21 -22.99
N GLN A 151 8.28 -11.99 -23.53
CA GLN A 151 8.31 -12.32 -24.96
C GLN A 151 7.29 -13.39 -25.35
N ASP A 152 6.97 -14.33 -24.46
CA ASP A 152 5.95 -15.35 -24.69
C ASP A 152 5.04 -15.53 -23.46
N PRO A 153 4.11 -14.57 -23.20
CA PRO A 153 3.25 -14.61 -22.03
C PRO A 153 2.26 -15.78 -22.06
N HIS A 154 1.92 -16.31 -23.24
CA HIS A 154 0.99 -17.43 -23.38
C HIS A 154 1.66 -18.77 -23.05
N ALA A 155 2.93 -18.95 -23.39
CA ALA A 155 3.69 -20.13 -22.97
C ALA A 155 4.03 -20.11 -21.46
N HIS A 156 3.96 -18.95 -20.82
CA HIS A 156 4.34 -18.73 -19.41
C HIS A 156 3.20 -18.11 -18.60
N ASP A 157 1.96 -18.55 -18.84
CA ASP A 157 0.73 -17.95 -18.32
C ASP A 157 0.72 -17.69 -16.81
N GLN A 158 1.13 -18.67 -15.99
CA GLN A 158 1.15 -18.56 -14.54
C GLN A 158 2.23 -17.59 -14.04
N LEU A 159 3.44 -17.67 -14.59
CA LEU A 159 4.54 -16.75 -14.24
C LEU A 159 4.27 -15.34 -14.74
N TYR A 160 3.60 -15.19 -15.88
CA TYR A 160 3.14 -13.92 -16.40
C TYR A 160 2.07 -13.32 -15.49
N ALA A 161 1.06 -14.10 -15.08
CA ALA A 161 0.03 -13.65 -14.14
C ALA A 161 0.62 -13.21 -12.80
N LEU A 162 1.57 -13.98 -12.27
CA LEU A 162 2.31 -13.64 -11.05
C LEU A 162 3.06 -12.31 -11.22
N THR A 163 3.85 -12.17 -12.29
CA THR A 163 4.58 -10.94 -12.64
C THR A 163 3.65 -9.73 -12.72
N LYS A 164 2.50 -9.87 -13.39
CA LYS A 164 1.50 -8.80 -13.51
C LYS A 164 0.87 -8.44 -12.17
N SER A 165 0.62 -9.40 -11.30
CA SER A 165 0.06 -9.14 -9.96
C SER A 165 1.05 -8.44 -9.04
N MET A 166 2.35 -8.76 -9.10
CA MET A 166 3.40 -8.01 -8.39
C MET A 166 3.53 -6.57 -8.89
N LEU A 167 3.53 -6.37 -10.21
CA LEU A 167 3.54 -5.03 -10.81
C LEU A 167 2.31 -4.21 -10.36
N ARG A 168 1.13 -4.84 -10.36
CA ARG A 168 -0.12 -4.22 -9.91
C ARG A 168 -0.04 -3.83 -8.43
N PHE A 169 0.46 -4.71 -7.57
CA PHE A 169 0.68 -4.42 -6.16
C PHE A 169 1.58 -3.18 -5.98
N ASP A 170 2.72 -3.15 -6.66
CA ASP A 170 3.69 -2.06 -6.55
C ASP A 170 3.13 -0.73 -7.07
N GLN A 171 2.36 -0.77 -8.17
CA GLN A 171 1.64 0.39 -8.68
C GLN A 171 0.67 0.96 -7.64
N HIS A 172 -0.15 0.13 -7.00
CA HIS A 172 -1.09 0.59 -5.98
C HIS A 172 -0.40 1.07 -4.70
N LEU A 173 0.76 0.50 -4.35
CA LEU A 173 1.58 0.98 -3.25
C LEU A 173 2.09 2.40 -3.51
N MET A 174 2.65 2.66 -4.71
CA MET A 174 3.07 4.00 -5.11
C MET A 174 1.89 4.98 -5.18
N HIS A 175 0.75 4.56 -5.74
CA HIS A 175 -0.46 5.39 -5.77
C HIS A 175 -0.94 5.77 -4.36
N TRP A 176 -0.94 4.83 -3.41
CA TRP A 176 -1.31 5.11 -2.03
C TRP A 176 -0.36 6.14 -1.39
N LYS A 177 0.96 5.95 -1.54
CA LYS A 177 1.97 6.92 -1.08
C LYS A 177 1.76 8.31 -1.69
N TYR A 178 1.46 8.37 -3.00
CA TYR A 178 1.20 9.62 -3.71
C TYR A 178 -0.05 10.33 -3.20
N ARG A 179 -1.17 9.62 -3.06
CA ARG A 179 -2.41 10.19 -2.50
C ARG A 179 -2.20 10.68 -1.07
N HIS A 180 -1.45 9.94 -0.26
CA HIS A 180 -1.10 10.37 1.09
C HIS A 180 -0.26 11.66 1.07
N PHE A 181 0.73 11.78 0.18
CA PHE A 181 1.48 13.02 0.00
C PHE A 181 0.57 14.19 -0.42
N GLN A 182 -0.36 13.97 -1.35
CA GLN A 182 -1.32 14.99 -1.76
C GLN A 182 -2.22 15.45 -0.60
N LEU A 183 -2.70 14.52 0.22
CA LEU A 183 -3.44 14.84 1.45
C LEU A 183 -2.59 15.72 2.38
N VAL A 184 -1.36 15.30 2.67
CA VAL A 184 -0.43 16.08 3.52
C VAL A 184 -0.25 17.50 2.97
N LYS A 185 0.00 17.63 1.67
CA LYS A 185 0.16 18.93 1.00
C LYS A 185 -1.08 19.82 1.11
N ARG A 186 -2.28 19.25 1.03
CA ARG A 186 -3.55 19.99 1.19
C ARG A 186 -3.82 20.43 2.63
N ILE A 187 -3.40 19.63 3.61
CA ILE A 187 -3.75 19.85 5.02
C ILE A 187 -2.70 20.68 5.77
N ILE A 188 -1.40 20.46 5.53
CA ILE A 188 -0.32 21.20 6.20
C ILE A 188 0.63 21.94 5.26
N GLY A 189 0.52 21.75 3.94
CA GLY A 189 1.48 22.25 2.97
C GLY A 189 2.71 21.35 2.79
N ASP A 190 3.50 21.58 1.75
CA ASP A 190 4.73 20.84 1.44
C ASP A 190 6.02 21.54 1.89
N ALA A 191 5.95 22.85 2.16
CA ALA A 191 7.06 23.67 2.67
C ALA A 191 7.24 23.61 4.20
N VAL A 192 6.40 22.84 4.92
CA VAL A 192 6.44 22.76 6.39
C VAL A 192 7.25 21.56 6.88
N MET A 193 7.72 21.64 8.12
CA MET A 193 8.33 20.51 8.81
C MET A 193 7.25 19.61 9.43
N SER A 194 7.44 18.30 9.27
CA SER A 194 6.71 17.31 10.07
C SER A 194 7.05 17.44 11.56
N LEU A 195 6.28 16.78 12.43
CA LEU A 195 6.55 16.72 13.88
C LEU A 195 7.92 16.11 14.23
N LYS A 196 8.60 15.48 13.26
CA LYS A 196 9.95 14.93 13.37
C LYS A 196 11.04 15.80 12.73
N GLY A 197 10.71 17.00 12.26
CA GLY A 197 11.68 17.89 11.60
C GLY A 197 12.07 17.47 10.18
N VAL A 198 11.38 16.47 9.61
CA VAL A 198 11.55 16.08 8.20
C VAL A 198 10.65 16.98 7.35
N PRO A 199 11.15 17.60 6.26
CA PRO A 199 10.33 18.38 5.34
C PRO A 199 9.19 17.53 4.76
N ALA A 200 7.97 18.07 4.68
CA ALA A 200 6.83 17.35 4.10
C ALA A 200 7.08 16.97 2.63
N SER A 201 7.80 17.81 1.87
CA SER A 201 8.25 17.53 0.50
C SER A 201 9.12 16.27 0.36
N ALA A 202 9.77 15.80 1.43
CA ALA A 202 10.55 14.56 1.38
C ALA A 202 9.69 13.32 1.06
N LEU A 203 8.39 13.37 1.37
CA LEU A 203 7.46 12.28 1.06
C LEU A 203 7.29 12.09 -0.46
N GLU A 204 7.35 13.16 -1.25
CA GLU A 204 7.18 13.15 -2.71
C GLU A 204 8.17 12.22 -3.40
N LYS A 205 9.42 12.20 -2.92
CA LYS A 205 10.45 11.33 -3.50
C LYS A 205 10.04 9.86 -3.43
N THR A 206 9.52 9.44 -2.29
CA THR A 206 9.17 8.03 -2.02
C THR A 206 7.95 7.54 -2.83
N THR A 207 7.18 8.45 -3.45
CA THR A 207 6.00 8.09 -4.25
C THR A 207 6.37 7.55 -5.63
N HIS A 208 7.62 7.71 -6.04
CA HIS A 208 8.14 7.32 -7.36
C HIS A 208 9.14 6.17 -7.28
N GLU A 209 9.41 5.66 -6.07
CA GLU A 209 10.37 4.57 -5.82
C GLU A 209 9.60 3.24 -5.79
N PRO A 210 9.72 2.39 -6.84
CA PRO A 210 9.08 1.08 -6.87
C PRO A 210 9.73 0.14 -5.87
N ALA A 211 8.92 -0.72 -5.23
CA ALA A 211 9.41 -1.83 -4.43
C ALA A 211 10.03 -2.94 -5.31
N PHE A 212 9.57 -3.07 -6.56
CA PHE A 212 10.03 -4.09 -7.50
C PHE A 212 10.59 -3.46 -8.79
N PRO A 213 11.74 -2.76 -8.73
CA PRO A 213 12.25 -1.94 -9.85
C PRO A 213 12.43 -2.70 -11.16
N ASP A 214 12.89 -3.95 -11.11
CA ASP A 214 13.16 -4.75 -12.32
C ASP A 214 11.90 -5.15 -13.09
N LEU A 215 10.74 -5.24 -12.41
CA LEU A 215 9.46 -5.49 -13.05
C LEU A 215 9.00 -4.32 -13.94
N TRP A 216 9.42 -3.10 -13.60
CA TRP A 216 9.20 -1.92 -14.44
C TRP A 216 10.25 -1.83 -15.54
N ALA A 217 11.51 -2.11 -15.21
CA ALA A 217 12.62 -2.02 -16.15
C ALA A 217 12.50 -3.00 -17.33
N VAL A 218 11.94 -4.20 -17.12
CA VAL A 218 11.77 -5.19 -18.21
C VAL A 218 10.85 -4.68 -19.33
N ILE A 219 9.92 -3.77 -19.05
CA ILE A 219 9.03 -3.21 -20.07
C ILE A 219 9.83 -2.39 -21.09
N ASN A 220 10.84 -1.64 -20.63
CA ASN A 220 11.76 -0.91 -21.50
C ASN A 220 12.57 -1.88 -22.37
N ARG A 221 13.10 -2.96 -21.78
CA ARG A 221 13.86 -3.99 -22.52
C ARG A 221 13.00 -4.69 -23.56
N THR A 222 11.76 -5.00 -23.22
CA THR A 222 10.77 -5.62 -24.11
C THR A 222 10.50 -4.72 -25.32
N THR A 223 10.22 -3.44 -25.08
CA THR A 223 9.98 -2.44 -26.12
C THR A 223 11.18 -2.28 -27.05
N ASN A 224 12.38 -2.16 -26.48
CA ASN A 224 13.62 -2.02 -27.25
C ASN A 224 13.89 -3.27 -28.12
N THR A 225 13.67 -4.46 -27.57
CA THR A 225 13.84 -5.73 -28.29
C THR A 225 12.85 -5.86 -29.45
N TYR A 226 11.59 -5.50 -29.23
CA TYR A 226 10.58 -5.54 -30.28
C TYR A 226 10.90 -4.55 -31.40
N ASN A 227 11.26 -3.30 -31.04
CA ASN A 227 11.64 -2.27 -31.99
C ASN A 227 12.87 -2.66 -32.81
N ALA A 228 13.92 -3.22 -32.18
CA ALA A 228 15.12 -3.65 -32.89
C ALA A 228 14.83 -4.73 -33.95
N LYS A 229 13.81 -5.57 -33.74
CA LYS A 229 13.41 -6.63 -34.67
C LYS A 229 12.49 -6.15 -35.81
N HIS A 230 11.66 -5.13 -35.56
CA HIS A 230 10.54 -4.80 -36.46
C HIS A 230 10.57 -3.38 -37.00
N ARG A 231 11.45 -2.50 -36.51
CA ARG A 231 11.52 -1.12 -36.98
C ARG A 231 12.14 -1.09 -38.39
N PRO A 232 11.48 -0.52 -39.41
CA PRO A 232 12.05 -0.41 -40.74
C PRO A 232 13.29 0.50 -40.72
N GLU A 233 14.29 0.20 -41.57
CA GLU A 233 15.39 1.12 -41.81
C GLU A 233 14.85 2.46 -42.33
N GLY A 234 15.09 3.55 -41.58
CA GLY A 234 14.65 4.91 -41.92
C GLY A 234 13.38 5.42 -41.21
N GLY A 235 12.72 4.63 -40.36
CA GLY A 235 11.52 5.07 -39.62
C GLY A 235 11.85 5.91 -38.39
N GLY A 236 11.72 7.24 -38.50
CA GLY A 236 11.84 8.22 -37.40
C GLY A 236 10.98 7.87 -36.19
N ALA A 237 11.37 8.34 -35.00
CA ALA A 237 10.59 8.14 -33.78
C ALA A 237 9.18 8.71 -33.98
N TYR A 238 8.17 8.04 -33.43
CA TYR A 238 6.81 8.58 -33.31
C TYR A 238 6.93 10.04 -32.83
N GLN A 239 6.53 11.00 -33.67
CA GLN A 239 6.35 12.40 -33.30
C GLN A 239 5.19 12.53 -32.32
#